data_AF-A0A8T0LCT5-F1
#
_entry.id   AF-A0A8T0LCT5-F1
#
_cell.length_a   1.000
_cell.length_b   1.000
_cell.length_c   1.000
_cell.angle_alpha   90.00
_cell.angle_beta   90.00
_cell.angle_gamma   90.00
#
_symmetry.space_group_name_H-M   'P 1'
#
loop_
_entity.id
_entity.type
_entity.pdbx_description
1 polymer ?
#
loop_
_entity_poly.entity_id
_entity_poly.type
_entity_poly.pdbx_seq_one_letter_code
_entity_poly.pdbx_strand_id
1 'polypeptide(L)'
;MLMLSCLIGLDGLDGGLLTARPSPKVADLGFVGEVARVDPIIFCSLIDTNHIPVVTSIAVAVEDSGQPYSINADTVAGELAAALGARS
;
A
#
# COMPACT_ATOMS: atom_id res chain seq x y z
N MET A 1 6.49 -10.13 30.48
CA MET A 1 6.22 -8.75 30.03
C MET A 1 5.51 -8.88 28.68
N LEU A 2 4.21 -8.61 28.61
CA LEU A 2 3.52 -8.55 27.30
C LEU A 2 4.04 -7.29 26.61
N MET A 3 4.87 -7.44 25.57
CA MET A 3 5.24 -6.32 24.71
C MET A 3 3.96 -5.80 24.06
N LEU A 4 3.53 -4.60 24.46
CA LEU A 4 2.42 -3.90 23.82
C LEU A 4 2.86 -3.53 22.39
N SER A 5 2.36 -4.26 21.39
CA SER A 5 2.50 -3.88 19.99
C SER A 5 1.58 -2.69 19.72
N CYS A 6 2.14 -1.57 19.26
CA CYS A 6 1.34 -0.43 18.79
C CYS A 6 0.87 -0.67 17.35
N LEU A 7 -0.35 -0.24 17.03
CA LEU A 7 -0.88 -0.21 15.68
C LEU A 7 -0.45 1.10 15.02
N ILE A 8 0.09 1.02 13.81
CA ILE A 8 0.50 2.20 13.04
C ILE A 8 -0.22 2.17 11.70
N GLY A 9 -1.04 3.20 11.45
CA GLY A 9 -1.71 3.39 10.16
C GLY A 9 -0.71 3.89 9.11
N LEU A 10 -0.79 3.30 7.92
CA LEU A 10 -0.07 3.73 6.72
C LEU A 10 -1.06 3.90 5.56
N ASP A 11 -0.80 4.84 4.68
CA ASP A 11 -1.31 4.83 3.32
C ASP A 11 -0.20 4.43 2.33
N GLY A 12 -0.51 4.41 1.04
CA GLY A 12 0.44 4.06 0.00
C GLY A 12 1.56 5.10 -0.20
N LEU A 13 1.36 6.35 0.22
CA LEU A 13 2.36 7.41 0.06
C LEU A 13 3.41 7.33 1.15
N ASP A 14 3.04 6.86 2.35
CA ASP A 14 3.95 6.73 3.48
C ASP A 14 5.18 5.89 3.10
N GLY A 15 6.36 6.51 3.14
CA GLY A 15 7.62 5.85 2.75
C GLY A 15 7.67 5.37 1.30
N GLY A 16 6.73 5.78 0.44
CA GLY A 16 6.59 5.26 -0.92
C GLY A 16 6.09 3.81 -1.00
N LEU A 17 5.36 3.35 0.02
CA LEU A 17 4.91 1.95 0.16
C LEU A 17 4.21 1.43 -1.10
N LEU A 18 3.35 2.22 -1.73
CA LEU A 18 2.61 1.90 -2.94
C LEU A 18 2.71 3.03 -3.96
N THR A 19 2.92 2.68 -5.22
CA THR A 19 2.69 3.57 -6.36
C THR A 19 1.47 3.08 -7.13
N ALA A 20 0.53 3.98 -7.40
CA ALA A 20 -0.63 3.68 -8.24
C ALA A 20 -0.34 3.90 -9.73
N ARG A 21 -1.13 3.25 -10.57
CA ARG A 21 -1.37 3.66 -11.96
C ARG A 21 -2.88 3.72 -12.21
N PRO A 22 -3.36 4.57 -13.14
CA PRO A 22 -4.79 4.62 -13.48
C PRO A 22 -5.28 3.24 -13.96
N SER A 23 -6.47 2.82 -13.53
CA SER A 23 -7.07 1.61 -14.06
C SER A 23 -7.38 1.78 -15.55
N PRO A 24 -7.33 0.71 -16.37
CA PRO A 24 -7.83 0.75 -17.74
C PRO A 24 -9.31 1.19 -17.83
N LYS A 25 -10.06 1.07 -16.73
CA LYS A 25 -11.46 1.50 -16.59
C LYS A 25 -11.63 2.87 -15.93
N VAL A 26 -10.57 3.68 -15.84
CA VAL A 26 -10.59 5.00 -15.20
C VAL A 26 -11.67 5.93 -15.77
N ALA A 27 -11.99 5.81 -17.06
CA ALA A 27 -13.05 6.59 -17.70
C ALA A 27 -14.45 6.31 -17.11
N ASP A 28 -14.70 5.06 -16.68
CA ASP A 28 -15.99 4.63 -16.13
C ASP A 28 -16.03 4.72 -14.60
N LEU A 29 -14.86 4.55 -13.95
CA LEU A 29 -14.74 4.41 -12.50
C LEU A 29 -14.21 5.67 -11.79
N GLY A 30 -13.74 6.67 -12.53
CA GLY A 30 -13.08 7.84 -11.97
C GLY A 30 -11.71 7.48 -11.38
N PHE A 31 -11.42 7.94 -10.16
CA PHE A 31 -10.11 7.78 -9.50
C PHE A 31 -9.87 6.37 -8.92
N VAL A 32 -10.08 5.34 -9.75
CA VAL A 32 -9.74 3.95 -9.44
C VAL A 32 -8.44 3.57 -10.13
N GLY A 33 -7.53 2.96 -9.37
CA GLY A 33 -6.19 2.60 -9.81
C GLY A 33 -5.86 1.13 -9.60
N GLU A 34 -4.69 0.76 -10.09
CA GLU A 34 -4.03 -0.52 -9.85
C GLU A 34 -2.67 -0.28 -9.18
N VAL A 35 -2.12 -1.32 -8.54
CA VAL A 35 -0.76 -1.27 -7.99
C VAL A 35 0.24 -1.27 -9.15
N ALA A 36 1.04 -0.22 -9.25
CA ALA A 36 2.14 -0.13 -10.21
C ALA A 36 3.46 -0.62 -9.59
N ARG A 37 3.67 -0.35 -8.31
CA ARG A 37 4.86 -0.76 -7.55
C ARG A 37 4.55 -0.88 -6.06
N VAL A 38 5.23 -1.80 -5.39
CA VAL A 38 5.29 -1.90 -3.93
C VAL A 38 6.73 -1.71 -3.48
N ASP A 39 6.96 -0.90 -2.45
CA ASP A 39 8.25 -0.75 -1.76
C ASP A 39 8.08 -1.02 -0.25
N PRO A 40 8.36 -2.25 0.22
CA PRO A 40 7.98 -2.67 1.57
C PRO A 40 8.92 -2.15 2.68
N ILE A 41 9.91 -1.30 2.37
CA ILE A 41 10.94 -0.88 3.33
C ILE A 41 10.34 -0.32 4.63
N ILE A 42 9.38 0.60 4.54
CA ILE A 42 8.73 1.18 5.72
C ILE A 42 7.91 0.13 6.49
N PHE A 43 7.22 -0.75 5.78
CA PHE A 43 6.41 -1.82 6.35
C PHE A 43 7.27 -2.81 7.15
N CYS A 44 8.39 -3.26 6.57
CA CYS A 44 9.36 -4.12 7.25
C CYS A 44 9.98 -3.44 8.46
N SER A 45 10.35 -2.16 8.34
CA SER A 45 10.94 -1.40 9.46
C SER A 45 10.02 -1.37 10.68
N LEU A 46 8.71 -1.18 10.47
CA LEU A 46 7.72 -1.20 11.54
C LEU A 46 7.61 -2.58 12.21
N ILE A 47 7.60 -3.65 11.42
CA ILE A 47 7.59 -5.03 11.94
C ILE A 47 8.85 -5.30 12.78
N ASP A 48 10.02 -4.90 12.29
CA ASP A 48 11.30 -5.08 12.97
C ASP A 48 11.33 -4.33 14.32
N THR A 49 10.59 -3.23 14.44
CA THR A 49 10.40 -2.47 15.69
C THR A 49 9.22 -2.93 16.54
N ASN A 50 8.66 -4.12 16.25
CA ASN A 50 7.54 -4.72 16.98
C ASN A 50 6.25 -3.87 16.94
N HIS A 51 5.96 -3.32 15.77
CA HIS A 51 4.70 -2.64 15.47
C HIS A 51 3.86 -3.48 14.51
N ILE A 52 2.55 -3.26 14.52
CA ILE A 52 1.59 -3.89 13.60
C ILE A 52 1.16 -2.81 12.60
N PRO A 53 1.67 -2.83 11.36
CA PRO A 53 1.26 -1.88 10.34
C PRO A 53 -0.18 -2.18 9.88
N VAL A 54 -0.98 -1.13 9.69
CA VAL A 54 -2.34 -1.19 9.16
C VAL A 54 -2.40 -0.30 7.93
N VAL A 55 -2.58 -0.90 6.74
CA VAL A 55 -2.44 -0.21 5.45
C VAL A 55 -3.81 0.12 4.85
N THR A 56 -4.00 1.36 4.43
CA THR A 56 -5.14 1.78 3.59
C THR A 56 -4.81 1.63 2.10
N SER A 57 -5.82 1.38 1.26
CA SER A 57 -5.62 1.07 -0.17
C SER A 57 -5.65 2.30 -1.08
N ILE A 58 -5.01 3.39 -0.64
CA ILE A 58 -4.87 4.64 -1.39
C ILE A 58 -3.41 4.83 -1.76
N ALA A 59 -3.12 5.16 -3.02
CA ALA A 59 -1.77 5.47 -3.49
C ALA A 59 -1.81 6.52 -4.60
N VAL A 60 -0.67 7.14 -4.88
CA VAL A 60 -0.55 8.18 -5.93
C VAL A 60 0.12 7.64 -7.18
N ALA A 61 -0.31 8.16 -8.34
CA ALA A 61 0.40 7.95 -9.58
C ALA A 61 1.50 9.01 -9.75
N VAL A 62 2.73 8.57 -10.00
CA VAL A 62 3.88 9.47 -10.24
C VAL A 62 3.69 10.26 -11.53
N GLU A 63 3.12 9.63 -12.56
CA GLU A 63 2.94 10.23 -13.88
C GLU A 63 1.78 11.23 -13.96
N ASP A 64 0.83 11.18 -13.02
CA ASP A 64 -0.35 12.05 -12.99
C ASP A 64 -0.26 13.09 -11.87
N SER A 65 0.90 13.75 -11.76
CA SER A 65 1.15 14.83 -10.79
C SER A 65 0.82 14.48 -9.33
N GLY A 66 0.91 13.21 -8.94
CA GLY A 66 0.55 12.76 -7.60
C GLY A 66 -0.95 12.58 -7.36
N GLN A 67 -1.76 12.41 -8.41
CA GLN A 67 -3.19 12.11 -8.30
C GLN A 67 -3.41 10.85 -7.44
N PRO A 68 -4.21 10.94 -6.36
CA PRO A 68 -4.57 9.78 -5.55
C PRO A 68 -5.58 8.89 -6.27
N TYR A 69 -5.40 7.59 -6.13
CA TYR A 69 -6.28 6.55 -6.64
C TYR A 69 -6.69 5.59 -5.53
N SER A 70 -7.95 5.17 -5.57
CA SER A 70 -8.46 4.07 -4.78
C SER A 70 -8.18 2.74 -5.46
N ILE A 71 -7.50 1.85 -4.77
CA ILE A 71 -7.16 0.51 -5.24
C ILE A 71 -8.00 -0.48 -4.44
N ASN A 72 -8.40 -1.58 -5.10
CA ASN A 72 -9.04 -2.70 -4.41
C ASN A 72 -8.13 -3.24 -3.28
N ALA A 73 -8.66 -3.34 -2.06
CA ALA A 73 -7.87 -3.71 -0.88
C ALA A 73 -7.32 -5.15 -0.94
N ASP A 74 -8.06 -6.10 -1.52
CA ASP A 74 -7.55 -7.48 -1.70
C ASP A 74 -6.35 -7.51 -2.66
N THR A 75 -6.38 -6.66 -3.68
CA THR A 75 -5.26 -6.49 -4.62
C THR A 75 -4.05 -5.89 -3.89
N VAL A 76 -4.24 -4.85 -3.07
CA VAL A 76 -3.16 -4.27 -2.26
C VAL A 76 -2.56 -5.31 -1.31
N ALA A 77 -3.40 -6.09 -0.62
CA ALA A 77 -2.95 -7.13 0.28
C ALA A 77 -2.15 -8.23 -0.45
N GLY A 78 -2.63 -8.66 -1.63
CA GLY A 78 -1.94 -9.65 -2.46
C GLY A 78 -0.58 -9.17 -2.97
N GLU A 79 -0.51 -7.96 -3.50
CA GLU A 79 0.74 -7.37 -4.00
C GLU A 79 1.75 -7.11 -2.87
N LEU A 80 1.28 -6.63 -1.72
CA LEU A 80 2.13 -6.44 -0.55
C LEU A 80 2.65 -7.78 -0.01
N ALA A 81 1.79 -8.80 0.06
CA ALA A 81 2.21 -10.15 0.45
C ALA A 81 3.26 -10.72 -0.52
N ALA A 82 3.05 -10.55 -1.84
CA ALA A 82 4.00 -10.97 -2.86
C ALA A 82 5.35 -10.24 -2.73
N ALA A 83 5.33 -8.92 -2.51
CA ALA A 83 6.54 -8.12 -2.30
C ALA A 83 7.32 -8.52 -1.04
N LEU A 84 6.62 -8.97 0.00
CA LEU A 84 7.21 -9.47 1.24
C LEU A 84 7.67 -10.94 1.17
N GLY A 85 7.34 -11.65 0.09
CA GLY A 85 7.54 -13.11 0.02
C GLY A 85 6.71 -13.87 1.06
N ALA A 86 5.59 -13.31 1.51
CA ALA A 86 4.70 -13.93 2.47
C ALA A 86 3.97 -15.12 1.84
N ARG A 87 3.66 -16.12 2.67
CA ARG A 87 2.86 -17.28 2.23
C ARG A 87 1.37 -16.95 2.34
N SER A 88 0.61 -17.34 1.32
CA SER A 88 -0.86 -17.34 1.30
C SER A 88 -1.44 -18.44 2.19
#